data_AF-A0A5E4IV18-F1
#
_entry.id   AF-A0A5E4IV18-F1
#
_cell.length_a   1.000
_cell.length_b   1.000
_cell.length_c   1.000
_cell.angle_alpha   90.00
_cell.angle_beta   90.00
_cell.angle_gamma   90.00
#
_symmetry.space_group_name_H-M   'P 1'
#
loop_
_entity.id
_entity.type
_entity.pdbx_description
1 polymer ?
#
loop_
_entity_poly.entity_id
_entity_poly.type
_entity_poly.pdbx_seq_one_letter_code
_entity_poly.pdbx_strand_id
1 'polypeptide(L)' 'MKCNDCENVQVIFAHASTVVKCLVCGRTLAEPTGGKAEIKTQVVEALE' A
#
# COMPACT_ATOMS: atom_id res chain seq x y z
N MET A 1 -4.32 -3.63 2.63
CA MET A 1 -4.70 -2.75 1.52
C MET A 1 -5.11 -3.59 0.31
N LYS A 2 -6.14 -3.19 -0.43
CA LYS A 2 -6.62 -3.89 -1.64
C LYS A 2 -6.33 -3.02 -2.85
N CYS A 3 -5.76 -3.63 -3.90
CA CYS A 3 -5.53 -2.97 -5.17
C CYS A 3 -6.83 -2.92 -5.97
N ASN A 4 -7.21 -1.74 -6.47
CA ASN A 4 -8.44 -1.57 -7.26
C ASN A 4 -8.41 -2.25 -8.64
N ASP A 5 -7.22 -2.48 -9.22
CA ASP A 5 -7.10 -3.03 -10.59
C ASP A 5 -7.07 -4.55 -10.64
N CYS A 6 -6.34 -5.18 -9.71
CA CYS A 6 -6.08 -6.61 -9.73
C CYS A 6 -6.69 -7.35 -8.53
N GLU A 7 -7.46 -6.64 -7.71
CA GLU A 7 -8.11 -7.15 -6.51
C GLU A 7 -7.15 -7.73 -5.44
N ASN A 8 -5.84 -7.63 -5.68
CA ASN A 8 -4.83 -8.20 -4.81
C ASN A 8 -4.82 -7.51 -3.44
N VAL A 9 -4.81 -8.32 -2.38
CA VAL A 9 -4.70 -7.86 -0.99
C VAL A 9 -3.25 -7.96 -0.55
N GLN A 10 -2.72 -6.86 -0.04
CA GLN A 10 -1.38 -6.80 0.50
C GLN A 10 -1.37 -6.19 1.89
N VAL A 11 -0.46 -6.69 2.73
CA VAL A 11 -0.18 -6.18 4.06
C VAL A 11 1.08 -5.33 3.98
N ILE A 12 0.97 -4.08 4.44
CA ILE A 12 2.10 -3.14 4.48
C ILE A 12 2.13 -2.41 5.82
N PHE A 13 3.31 -1.96 6.20
CA PHE A 13 3.50 -1.13 7.37
C PHE A 13 3.11 0.32 7.06
N ALA A 14 2.50 1.00 8.04
CA ALA A 14 2.15 2.42 7.92
C ALA A 14 3.38 3.33 7.75
N HIS A 15 4.56 2.86 8.17
CA HIS A 15 5.84 3.56 8.03
C HIS A 15 6.73 2.87 7.00
N ALA A 16 6.30 2.87 5.74
CA ALA A 16 7.17 2.44 4.65
C ALA A 16 8.19 3.54 4.33
N SER A 17 9.48 3.22 4.35
CA SER A 17 10.56 4.10 3.86
C SER A 17 10.83 3.96 2.36
N THR A 18 10.11 3.07 1.69
CA THR A 18 10.24 2.78 0.26
C THR A 18 8.88 2.79 -0.43
N VAL A 19 8.88 3.00 -1.75
CA VAL A 19 7.67 2.96 -2.58
C VAL A 19 7.14 1.53 -2.59
N VAL A 20 5.91 1.37 -2.12
CA VAL A 20 5.22 0.09 -2.10
C VAL A 20 4.48 -0.07 -3.42
N LYS A 21 4.86 -1.10 -4.18
CA LYS A 21 4.20 -1.47 -5.42
C LYS A 21 3.34 -2.72 -5.25
N CYS A 22 2.36 -2.88 -6.14
CA CYS A 22 1.58 -4.09 -6.21
C CYS A 22 2.45 -5.25 -6.71
N LEU A 23 2.48 -6.37 -5.98
CA LEU A 23 3.22 -7.56 -6.41
C LEU A 23 2.61 -8.25 -7.64
N VAL A 24 1.36 -7.93 -7.98
CA VAL A 24 0.63 -8.53 -9.11
C VAL A 24 0.67 -7.62 -10.34
N CYS A 25 0.25 -6.36 -10.20
CA CYS A 25 0.15 -5.43 -11.34
C CYS A 25 1.26 -4.36 -11.41
N GLY A 26 2.14 -4.27 -10.42
CA GLY A 26 3.23 -3.27 -10.38
C GLY A 26 2.81 -1.83 -10.08
N ARG A 27 1.51 -1.54 -9.91
CA ARG A 27 1.01 -0.19 -9.58
C ARG A 27 1.48 0.26 -8.20
N THR A 28 1.78 1.55 -8.04
CA THR A 28 2.11 2.12 -6.73
C THR A 28 0.89 2.10 -5.81
N LEU A 29 1.02 1.44 -4.66
CA LEU A 29 -0.05 1.30 -3.67
C LEU A 29 0.16 2.24 -2.47
N ALA A 30 1.41 2.49 -2.09
CA ALA A 30 1.75 3.50 -1.11
C ALA A 30 3.10 4.16 -1.44
N GLU A 31 3.22 5.44 -1.10
CA GLU A 31 4.45 6.21 -1.26
C GLU A 31 5.02 6.59 0.11
N PRO A 32 6.34 6.45 0.31
CA PRO A 32 6.98 6.86 1.55
C PRO A 32 6.93 8.38 1.62
N THR A 33 6.38 8.91 2.71
CA THR A 33 6.62 10.29 3.09
C THR A 33 7.58 10.30 4.27
N GLY A 34 8.17 11.43 4.63
CA GLY A 34 9.12 11.54 5.75
C GLY A 34 8.59 11.07 7.12
N GLY A 35 7.31 10.67 7.22
CA GLY A 35 6.72 10.06 8.41
C GLY A 35 5.91 8.80 8.06
N LYS A 36 4.59 8.94 7.93
CA LYS A 36 3.69 7.84 7.55
C LYS A 36 3.61 7.74 6.03
N ALA A 37 3.70 6.54 5.49
CA ALA A 37 3.51 6.31 4.07
C ALA A 37 2.10 6.76 3.65
N GLU A 38 2.02 7.48 2.54
CA GLU A 38 0.78 7.89 1.93
C GLU A 38 0.20 6.70 1.16
N ILE A 39 -0.96 6.20 1.59
CA ILE A 39 -1.63 5.07 0.95
C ILE A 39 -2.54 5.61 -0.16
N LYS A 40 -2.27 5.22 -1.41
CA LYS A 40 -3.02 5.66 -2.61
C LYS A 40 -4.16 4.73 -3.01
N THR A 41 -4.42 3.70 -2.22
CA THR A 41 -5.41 2.66 -2.50
C THR A 41 -6.28 2.40 -1.27
N GLN A 42 -7.32 1.56 -1.42
CA GLN A 42 -8.22 1.24 -0.33
C GLN A 42 -7.54 0.40 0.77
N VAL A 43 -7.65 0.83 2.02
CA VAL A 43 -7.29 0.03 3.21
C VAL A 43 -8.51 -0.84 3.58
N VAL A 44 -8.33 -2.16 3.59
CA VAL A 44 -9.41 -3.12 3.92
C VAL A 44 -9.45 -3.39 5.42
N GLU A 45 -8.27 -3.50 6.02
CA GLU A 45 -8.09 -3.86 7.41
C GLU A 45 -6.84 -3.12 7.89
N ALA A 46 -6.97 -2.48 9.05
CA ALA A 46 -5.86 -1.92 9.80
C ALA A 46 -5.73 -2.80 11.06
N LEU A 47 -4.64 -3.57 11.13
CA LEU A 47 -4.26 -4.23 12.38
C LEU A 47 -3.44 -3.22 13.18
N GLU A 48 -3.95 -2.86 14.37
CA GLU A 48 -3.28 -2.00 15.35
C GLU A 48 -2.13 -2.73 16.06
#